data_AF-A0A1Q4D739-F1
#
_entry.id   AF-A0A1Q4D739-F1
#
_cell.length_a   1.000
_cell.length_b   1.000
_cell.length_c   1.000
_cell.angle_alpha   90.00
_cell.angle_beta   90.00
_cell.angle_gamma   90.00
#
_symmetry.space_group_name_H-M   'P 1'
#
loop_
_entity.id
_entity.type
_entity.pdbx_description
1 polymer ?
#
loop_
_entity_poly.entity_id
_entity_poly.type
_entity_poly.pdbx_seq_one_letter_code
_entity_poly.pdbx_strand_id
1 'polypeptide(L)'
;MGGRMPLHDIGVGLVLLARAPPEVRDEQLGRLDPPAAAELGRRLAQVQQVGIAVFDGDHPAPVSSIAAPARNHENRVVAALSIVVPARVRPRPYEQVVRATALAISRGTGLSRS
;
A
#
# COMPACT_ATOMS: atom_id res chain seq x y z
N MET A 1 10.83 -11.87 -1.01
CA MET A 1 10.91 -12.56 0.30
C MET A 1 9.71 -12.15 1.13
N GLY A 2 8.74 -13.05 1.29
CA GLY A 2 7.47 -12.79 1.97
C GLY A 2 7.52 -13.24 3.43
N GLY A 3 7.89 -12.32 4.32
CA GLY A 3 7.55 -12.45 5.74
C GLY A 3 6.11 -11.97 5.94
N ARG A 4 5.34 -12.65 6.77
CA ARG A 4 4.03 -12.15 7.24
C ARG A 4 4.28 -10.99 8.19
N MET A 5 4.42 -9.79 7.63
CA MET A 5 4.43 -8.54 8.38
C MET A 5 2.98 -8.08 8.62
N PRO A 6 2.64 -7.48 9.76
CA PRO A 6 1.32 -6.89 9.96
C PRO A 6 0.95 -5.96 8.80
N LEU A 7 -0.31 -5.97 8.36
CA LEU A 7 -0.78 -5.19 7.21
C LEU A 7 -0.58 -3.67 7.38
N HIS A 8 -0.37 -3.19 8.61
CA HIS A 8 -0.12 -1.78 8.93
C HIS A 8 1.36 -1.36 8.84
N ASP A 9 2.29 -2.32 8.72
CA ASP A 9 3.74 -2.09 8.81
C ASP A 9 4.48 -2.08 7.47
N ILE A 10 3.76 -2.23 6.35
CA ILE A 10 4.34 -2.19 5.01
C ILE A 10 3.41 -1.47 4.03
N GLY A 11 3.99 -0.70 3.09
CA GLY A 11 3.24 0.11 2.13
C GLY A 11 2.22 -0.71 1.30
N VAL A 12 2.52 -1.98 1.00
CA VAL A 12 1.60 -2.91 0.33
C VAL A 12 0.32 -3.13 1.14
N GLY A 13 0.44 -3.36 2.45
CA GLY A 13 -0.69 -3.64 3.32
C GLY A 13 -1.62 -2.45 3.45
N LEU A 14 -1.07 -1.22 3.48
CA LEU A 14 -1.86 0.01 3.43
C LEU A 14 -2.67 0.15 2.13
N VAL A 15 -2.07 -0.16 0.97
CA VAL A 15 -2.79 -0.11 -0.32
C VAL A 15 -3.95 -1.11 -0.36
N LEU A 16 -3.72 -2.34 0.10
CA LEU A 16 -4.74 -3.38 0.12
C LEU A 16 -5.84 -3.05 1.13
N LEU A 17 -5.49 -2.68 2.35
CA LEU A 17 -6.45 -2.38 3.42
C LEU A 17 -7.29 -1.12 3.11
N ALA A 18 -6.71 -0.11 2.45
CA ALA A 18 -7.43 1.08 2.02
C ALA A 18 -8.52 0.79 0.98
N ARG A 19 -8.48 -0.39 0.35
CA ARG A 19 -9.43 -0.86 -0.67
C ARG A 19 -10.16 -2.13 -0.29
N ALA A 20 -9.91 -2.64 0.91
CA ALA A 20 -10.66 -3.74 1.49
C ALA A 20 -12.10 -3.28 1.83
N PRO A 21 -13.06 -4.22 1.92
CA PRO A 21 -14.40 -3.95 2.41
C PRO A 21 -14.38 -3.24 3.79
N PRO A 22 -15.37 -2.37 4.09
CA PRO A 22 -15.41 -1.64 5.36
C PRO A 22 -15.29 -2.54 6.58
N GLU A 23 -15.92 -3.72 6.56
CA GLU A 23 -15.93 -4.66 7.68
C GLU A 23 -14.52 -5.15 8.03
N VAL A 24 -13.70 -5.42 7.00
CA VAL A 24 -12.29 -5.83 7.17
C VAL A 24 -11.48 -4.67 7.73
N ARG A 25 -11.74 -3.44 7.28
CA ARG A 25 -11.03 -2.25 7.76
C ARG A 25 -11.35 -1.97 9.22
N ASP A 26 -12.63 -2.03 9.57
CA ASP A 26 -13.12 -1.77 10.92
C ASP A 26 -12.62 -2.84 11.90
N GLU A 27 -12.56 -4.11 11.47
CA GLU A 27 -11.92 -5.17 12.25
C GLU A 27 -10.44 -4.87 12.52
N GLN A 28 -9.67 -4.45 11.50
CA GLN A 28 -8.25 -4.13 11.68
C GLN A 28 -8.04 -2.90 12.57
N LEU A 29 -8.88 -1.87 12.45
CA LEU A 29 -8.84 -0.68 13.31
C LEU A 29 -9.20 -1.02 14.75
N GLY A 30 -10.19 -1.89 14.98
CA GLY A 30 -10.65 -2.31 16.30
C GLY A 30 -9.64 -3.18 17.08
N ARG A 31 -8.61 -3.71 16.41
CA ARG A 31 -7.53 -4.50 17.01
C ARG A 31 -6.36 -3.66 17.52
N LEU A 32 -6.39 -2.35 17.28
CA LEU A 32 -5.34 -1.41 17.65
C LEU A 32 -5.80 -0.52 18.81
N ASP A 33 -4.85 -0.09 19.65
CA ASP A 33 -5.12 0.95 20.64
C ASP A 33 -5.52 2.26 19.95
N PRO A 34 -6.33 3.13 20.60
CA PRO A 34 -6.92 4.31 19.96
C PRO A 34 -5.94 5.21 19.18
N PRO A 35 -4.72 5.50 19.68
CA PRO A 35 -3.75 6.31 18.92
C PRO A 35 -3.29 5.63 17.63
N ALA A 36 -3.05 4.32 17.67
CA ALA A 36 -2.61 3.54 16.51
C ALA A 36 -3.75 3.36 15.50
N ALA A 37 -4.99 3.14 15.97
CA ALA A 37 -6.18 3.09 15.12
C ALA A 37 -6.40 4.43 14.38
N ALA A 38 -6.30 5.56 15.07
CA ALA A 38 -6.45 6.88 14.45
C ALA A 38 -5.38 7.16 13.39
N GLU A 39 -4.13 6.78 13.65
CA GLU A 39 -3.03 6.92 12.70
C GLU A 39 -3.22 6.02 11.47
N LEU A 40 -3.60 4.76 11.66
CA LEU A 40 -3.93 3.88 10.55
C LEU A 40 -5.09 4.46 9.72
N GLY A 41 -6.15 4.93 10.37
CA GLY A 41 -7.29 5.57 9.71
C GLY A 41 -6.88 6.75 8.82
N ARG A 42 -6.01 7.64 9.31
CA ARG A 42 -5.44 8.75 8.51
C ARG A 42 -4.67 8.24 7.30
N ARG A 43 -3.81 7.24 7.47
CA ARG A 43 -3.03 6.66 6.36
C ARG A 43 -3.94 6.04 5.30
N LEU A 44 -4.97 5.29 5.71
CA LEU A 44 -5.92 4.69 4.77
C LEU A 44 -6.72 5.75 4.00
N ALA A 45 -7.09 6.86 4.65
CA ALA A 45 -7.75 7.99 3.98
C ALA A 45 -6.82 8.65 2.95
N GLN A 46 -5.55 8.87 3.30
CA GLN A 46 -4.54 9.42 2.40
C GLN A 46 -4.33 8.53 1.16
N VAL A 47 -4.25 7.21 1.35
CA VAL A 47 -4.11 6.25 0.24
C VAL A 47 -5.34 6.27 -0.67
N GLN A 48 -6.54 6.44 -0.12
CA GLN A 48 -7.76 6.57 -0.93
C GLN A 48 -7.76 7.86 -1.76
N GLN A 49 -7.33 8.98 -1.18
CA GLN A 49 -7.27 10.28 -1.87
C GLN A 49 -6.15 10.34 -2.92
N VAL A 50 -4.94 9.91 -2.58
CA VAL A 50 -3.74 10.06 -3.42
C VAL A 50 -3.52 8.86 -4.34
N GLY A 51 -4.03 7.68 -3.97
CA GLY A 51 -3.89 6.44 -4.75
C GLY A 51 -2.49 5.82 -4.70
N ILE A 52 -1.68 6.20 -3.72
CA ILE A 52 -0.36 5.60 -3.42
C ILE A 52 -0.19 5.56 -1.90
N ALA A 53 0.52 4.57 -1.39
CA ALA A 53 0.97 4.54 -0.01
C ALA A 53 2.44 4.89 0.07
N VAL A 54 2.78 5.77 1.00
CA VAL A 54 4.16 6.02 1.43
C VAL A 54 4.19 5.72 2.92
N PHE A 55 5.11 4.85 3.31
CA PHE A 55 5.32 4.46 4.70
C PHE A 55 6.80 4.59 5.01
N ASP A 56 7.12 5.35 6.05
CA ASP A 56 8.48 5.44 6.57
C ASP A 56 8.58 4.53 7.81
N GLY A 57 9.60 3.68 7.81
CA GLY A 57 9.90 2.77 8.91
C GLY A 57 11.35 2.92 9.33
N ASP A 58 11.61 2.82 10.62
CA ASP A 58 12.95 3.03 11.19
C ASP A 58 13.65 1.74 11.63
N HIS A 59 13.02 0.58 11.42
CA HIS A 59 13.53 -0.73 11.86
C HIS A 59 13.59 -1.74 10.70
N PRO A 60 14.70 -2.47 10.51
CA PRO A 60 15.97 -2.41 11.25
C PRO A 60 16.86 -1.20 10.88
N ALA A 61 16.47 -0.41 9.88
CA ALA A 61 17.11 0.85 9.49
C ALA A 61 16.09 1.79 8.82
N PRO A 62 16.36 3.11 8.73
CA PRO A 62 15.46 4.06 8.09
C PRO A 62 15.22 3.76 6.61
N VAL A 63 13.99 3.35 6.30
CA VAL A 63 13.53 3.01 4.95
C VAL A 63 12.18 3.66 4.66
N SER A 64 11.95 3.97 3.39
CA SER A 64 10.64 4.35 2.86
C SER A 64 10.13 3.23 1.96
N SER A 65 8.93 2.75 2.25
CA SER A 65 8.16 1.87 1.38
C SER A 65 7.16 2.69 0.59
N ILE A 66 7.17 2.51 -0.73
CA ILE A 66 6.29 3.23 -1.66
C ILE A 66 5.51 2.18 -2.43
N ALA A 67 4.18 2.23 -2.38
CA ALA A 67 3.32 1.19 -2.94
C ALA A 67 2.15 1.76 -3.76
N ALA A 68 1.87 1.15 -4.90
CA ALA A 68 0.74 1.50 -5.77
C ALA A 68 -0.15 0.27 -6.05
N PRO A 69 -1.46 0.47 -6.28
CA PRO A 69 -2.37 -0.61 -6.61
C PRO A 69 -2.15 -1.08 -8.05
N ALA A 70 -2.20 -2.39 -8.25
CA ALA A 70 -2.41 -3.01 -9.55
C ALA A 70 -3.89 -3.37 -9.70
N ARG A 71 -4.45 -3.07 -10.87
CA ARG A 71 -5.88 -3.18 -11.13
C ARG A 71 -6.17 -4.13 -12.28
N ASN A 72 -7.31 -4.81 -12.20
CA ASN A 72 -7.83 -5.59 -13.31
C ASN A 72 -8.57 -4.70 -14.34
N HIS A 73 -9.11 -5.31 -15.39
CA HIS A 73 -9.86 -4.63 -16.44
C HIS A 73 -11.16 -3.96 -15.94
N GLU A 74 -11.71 -4.42 -14.82
CA GLU A 74 -12.88 -3.82 -14.15
C GLU A 74 -12.48 -2.67 -13.19
N ASN A 75 -11.23 -2.22 -13.24
CA ASN A 75 -10.66 -1.20 -12.37
C ASN A 75 -10.62 -1.58 -10.87
N ARG A 76 -10.82 -2.86 -10.53
CA ARG A 76 -10.74 -3.39 -9.16
C ARG A 76 -9.28 -3.60 -8.77
N VAL A 77 -8.92 -3.22 -7.55
CA VAL A 77 -7.57 -3.49 -7.01
C VAL A 77 -7.46 -4.97 -6.68
N VAL A 78 -6.53 -5.64 -7.34
CA VAL A 78 -6.32 -7.10 -7.22
C VAL A 78 -4.95 -7.45 -6.66
N ALA A 79 -4.02 -6.50 -6.67
CA ALA A 79 -2.71 -6.61 -6.06
C ALA A 79 -2.17 -5.22 -5.73
N ALA A 80 -1.04 -5.16 -5.03
CA ALA A 80 -0.27 -3.94 -4.84
C ALA A 80 1.21 -4.23 -5.07
N LEU A 81 1.90 -3.29 -5.72
CA LEU A 81 3.33 -3.34 -5.95
C LEU A 81 4.00 -2.32 -5.04
N SER A 82 5.11 -2.69 -4.40
CA SER A 82 5.93 -1.76 -3.64
C SER A 82 7.40 -1.87 -3.96
N ILE A 83 8.12 -0.77 -3.74
CA ILE A 83 9.57 -0.78 -3.56
C ILE A 83 9.90 -0.32 -2.13
N VAL A 84 11.11 -0.66 -1.67
CA VAL A 84 11.69 -0.15 -0.43
C VAL A 84 12.98 0.57 -0.79
N VAL A 85 13.11 1.82 -0.35
CA VAL A 85 14.28 2.68 -0.60
C VAL A 85 14.81 3.22 0.73
N PRO A 86 16.08 3.64 0.82
CA PRO A 86 16.56 4.35 2.01
C PRO A 86 15.78 5.65 2.24
N ALA A 87 15.43 5.96 3.49
CA ALA A 87 14.55 7.10 3.84
C ALA A 87 15.11 8.50 3.47
N ARG A 88 16.40 8.59 3.12
CA ARG A 88 17.06 9.86 2.76
C ARG A 88 16.80 10.31 1.32
N VAL A 89 16.07 9.54 0.52
CA VAL A 89 15.79 9.88 -0.88
C VAL A 89 14.41 10.50 -1.01
N ARG A 90 14.27 11.52 -1.88
CA ARG A 90 12.96 12.14 -2.16
C ARG A 90 12.00 11.07 -2.72
N PRO A 91 10.77 10.92 -2.18
CA PRO A 91 9.86 9.85 -2.61
C PRO A 91 9.26 10.08 -4.00
N ARG A 92 9.04 11.34 -4.41
CA ARG A 92 8.33 11.69 -5.67
C ARG A 92 8.80 10.97 -6.94
N PRO A 93 10.12 10.86 -7.26
CA PRO A 93 10.57 10.13 -8.44
C PRO A 93 10.17 8.65 -8.39
N TYR A 94 10.26 8.03 -7.22
CA TYR A 94 9.88 6.64 -7.02
C TYR A 94 8.38 6.42 -7.09
N GLU A 95 7.57 7.38 -6.62
CA GLU A 95 6.12 7.30 -6.76
C GLU A 95 5.71 7.18 -8.23
N GLN A 96 6.32 7.96 -9.12
CA GLN A 96 6.05 7.92 -10.56
C GLN A 96 6.46 6.56 -11.16
N VAL A 97 7.65 6.07 -10.80
CA VAL A 97 8.14 4.76 -11.25
C VAL A 97 7.20 3.64 -10.79
N VAL A 98 6.87 3.59 -9.49
CA VAL A 98 6.00 2.55 -8.92
C VAL A 98 4.60 2.57 -9.56
N ARG A 99 4.04 3.76 -9.81
CA ARG A 99 2.75 3.89 -10.52
C ARG A 99 2.85 3.38 -11.96
N ALA A 100 3.89 3.78 -12.69
CA ALA A 100 4.10 3.36 -14.07
C ALA A 100 4.28 1.84 -14.16
N THR A 101 5.04 1.24 -13.25
CA THR A 101 5.23 -0.21 -13.18
C THR A 101 3.94 -0.93 -12.80
N ALA A 102 3.20 -0.46 -11.80
CA ALA A 102 1.91 -1.04 -11.42
C ALA A 102 0.90 -0.97 -12.58
N LEU A 103 0.90 0.12 -13.36
CA LEU A 103 0.09 0.25 -14.57
C LEU A 103 0.56 -0.69 -15.68
N ALA A 104 1.88 -0.84 -15.88
CA ALA A 104 2.43 -1.79 -16.84
C ALA A 104 2.06 -3.23 -16.49
N ILE A 105 2.12 -3.61 -15.21
CA ILE A 105 1.65 -4.91 -14.72
C ILE A 105 0.15 -5.04 -14.98
N SER A 106 -0.65 -4.04 -14.63
CA SER A 106 -2.11 -4.07 -14.85
C SER A 106 -2.45 -4.32 -16.34
N ARG A 107 -1.68 -3.73 -17.26
CA ARG A 107 -1.85 -3.90 -18.72
C ARG A 107 -1.30 -5.21 -19.26
N GLY A 108 -0.11 -5.62 -18.81
CA GLY A 108 0.60 -6.79 -19.33
C GLY A 108 0.15 -8.12 -18.70
N THR A 109 -0.43 -8.08 -17.50
CA THR A 109 -0.90 -9.30 -16.81
C THR A 109 -2.37 -9.58 -16.98
N GLY A 110 -3.24 -8.58 -17.24
CA GLY A 110 -4.68 -8.77 -17.38
C GLY A 110 -5.23 -9.84 -16.42
N LEU A 111 -4.93 -9.73 -15.11
CA LEU A 111 -5.03 -10.82 -14.13
C LEU A 111 -6.30 -11.68 -14.36
N SER A 112 -6.02 -12.91 -14.79
CA SER A 112 -6.79 -13.79 -15.67
C SER A 112 -8.28 -13.91 -15.36
N ARG A 113 -9.10 -13.96 -16.42
CA ARG A 113 -10.34 -14.75 -16.40
C ARG A 113 -9.95 -16.19 -16.04
N SER A 114 -10.49 -16.74 -14.98
CA SER A 114 -10.63 -18.17 -14.76
C SER A 114 -11.93 -18.44 -14.03
#